data_AF-C7CCL5-F1
#
_entry.id   AF-C7CCL5-F1
#
_cell.length_a   1.000
_cell.length_b   1.000
_cell.length_c   1.000
_cell.angle_alpha   90.00
_cell.angle_beta   90.00
_cell.angle_gamma   90.00
#
_symmetry.space_group_name_H-M   'P 1'
#
loop_
_entity.id
_entity.type
_entity.pdbx_description
1 polymer ?
#
loop_
_entity_poly.entity_id
_entity_poly.type
_entity_poly.pdbx_seq_one_letter_code
_entity_poly.pdbx_strand_id
1 'polypeptide(L)'
;MSKRQRTGVPLGADDSGSADYEVGYGRPPRASRFKPGQCGNPKGRPRKPKTLMEAVERELDRTAVVREGGREKRLTKREVVSRQLVDASCRGQLGATRLLRDFGGGVMIERGPPSDPVLTPAHPIDATDHQIIASFAAMIQARAQIDPAAAPNASAADDDADALGEAGPPQQGFAASLPPPACH
;
A
#
# COMPACT_ATOMS: atom_id res chain seq x y z
N MET A 1 28.15 -14.81 -60.69
CA MET A 1 27.31 -14.23 -59.61
C MET A 1 26.04 -13.65 -60.23
N SER A 2 24.97 -14.44 -60.35
CA SER A 2 23.72 -14.04 -61.00
C SER A 2 22.72 -13.52 -59.96
N LYS A 3 22.41 -12.22 -60.01
CA LYS A 3 21.39 -11.59 -59.17
C LYS A 3 20.02 -12.02 -59.69
N ARG A 4 19.29 -12.83 -58.91
CA ARG A 4 17.88 -13.15 -59.17
C ARG A 4 17.06 -11.86 -59.11
N GLN A 5 16.66 -11.34 -60.26
CA GLN A 5 15.63 -10.32 -60.36
C GLN A 5 14.28 -10.99 -60.06
N ARG A 6 13.65 -10.66 -58.93
CA ARG A 6 12.23 -10.96 -58.71
C ARG A 6 11.42 -9.89 -59.44
N THR A 7 10.87 -10.22 -60.61
CA THR A 7 9.79 -9.44 -61.22
C THR A 7 8.53 -9.67 -60.42
N GLY A 8 8.27 -8.80 -59.44
CA GLY A 8 6.98 -8.74 -58.77
C GLY A 8 5.94 -8.21 -59.74
N VAL A 9 4.96 -9.03 -60.11
CA VAL A 9 3.74 -8.56 -60.77
C VAL A 9 3.04 -7.57 -59.83
N PRO A 10 2.77 -6.32 -60.24
CA PRO A 10 2.07 -5.37 -59.40
C PRO A 10 0.60 -5.80 -59.27
N LEU A 11 0.21 -6.24 -58.08
CA LEU A 11 -1.20 -6.42 -57.71
C LEU A 11 -1.86 -5.04 -57.56
N GLY A 12 -2.22 -4.41 -58.68
CA GLY A 12 -3.00 -3.18 -58.62
C GLY A 12 -2.92 -2.36 -59.90
N ALA A 13 -3.66 -2.78 -60.91
CA ALA A 13 -4.03 -1.96 -62.05
C ALA A 13 -5.36 -2.51 -62.63
N ASP A 14 -6.41 -1.70 -62.46
CA ASP A 14 -7.62 -1.52 -63.29
C ASP A 14 -8.52 -2.73 -63.65
N ASP A 15 -9.83 -2.58 -63.41
CA ASP A 15 -10.85 -2.40 -64.48
C ASP A 15 -12.28 -2.82 -64.01
N SER A 16 -13.25 -2.09 -64.55
CA SER A 16 -14.71 -2.23 -64.66
C SER A 16 -15.44 -3.49 -64.13
N GLY A 17 -16.69 -3.25 -63.72
CA GLY A 17 -17.60 -4.25 -63.16
C GLY A 17 -17.70 -5.54 -63.97
N SER A 18 -17.41 -6.66 -63.33
CA SER A 18 -17.67 -8.00 -63.84
C SER A 18 -18.28 -8.86 -62.74
N ALA A 19 -19.41 -9.49 -63.06
CA ALA A 19 -20.28 -10.24 -62.17
C ALA A 19 -19.72 -11.60 -61.71
N ASP A 20 -18.44 -11.89 -61.98
CA ASP A 20 -17.86 -13.24 -61.91
C ASP A 20 -16.78 -13.39 -60.84
N TYR A 21 -16.90 -12.71 -59.69
CA TYR A 21 -16.00 -12.95 -58.55
C TYR A 21 -16.49 -14.12 -57.69
N GLU A 22 -16.08 -15.34 -58.06
CA GLU A 22 -16.38 -16.53 -57.29
C GLU A 22 -15.54 -16.60 -55.99
N VAL A 23 -16.24 -16.69 -54.86
CA VAL A 23 -15.66 -16.80 -53.52
C VAL A 23 -15.27 -18.26 -53.26
N GLY A 24 -14.06 -18.49 -52.75
CA GLY A 24 -13.53 -19.83 -52.50
C GLY A 24 -12.31 -19.83 -51.58
N TYR A 25 -11.65 -20.97 -51.42
CA TYR A 25 -10.46 -21.06 -50.56
C TYR A 25 -9.35 -20.10 -51.03
N GLY A 26 -8.92 -19.20 -50.13
CA GLY A 26 -7.93 -18.15 -50.44
C GLY A 26 -8.48 -16.96 -51.25
N ARG A 27 -9.79 -16.90 -51.52
CA ARG A 27 -10.45 -15.82 -52.29
C ARG A 27 -11.54 -15.14 -51.45
N PRO A 28 -11.18 -14.20 -50.55
CA PRO A 28 -12.13 -13.55 -49.66
C PRO A 28 -13.07 -12.59 -50.42
N PRO A 29 -14.35 -12.45 -50.01
CA PRO A 29 -15.32 -11.59 -50.68
C PRO A 29 -14.84 -10.15 -50.86
N ARG A 30 -15.09 -9.56 -52.03
CA ARG A 30 -14.70 -8.16 -52.34
C ARG A 30 -15.31 -7.15 -51.37
N ALA A 31 -16.57 -7.37 -50.97
CA ALA A 31 -17.30 -6.46 -50.07
C ALA A 31 -16.68 -6.37 -48.66
N SER A 32 -16.01 -7.41 -48.18
CA SER A 32 -15.41 -7.46 -46.83
C SER A 32 -13.90 -7.23 -46.81
N ARG A 33 -13.26 -7.02 -47.98
CA ARG A 33 -11.84 -6.74 -48.09
C ARG A 33 -11.53 -5.32 -47.59
N PHE A 34 -10.45 -5.17 -46.84
CA PHE A 34 -9.92 -3.84 -46.53
C PHE A 34 -9.46 -3.14 -47.80
N LYS A 35 -9.77 -1.84 -47.91
CA LYS A 35 -9.29 -1.01 -49.02
C LYS A 35 -7.76 -0.84 -48.88
N PRO A 36 -7.00 -0.80 -49.99
CA PRO A 36 -5.58 -0.45 -49.94
C PRO A 36 -5.36 0.86 -49.16
N GLY A 37 -4.44 0.86 -48.20
CA GLY A 37 -4.17 2.01 -47.34
C GLY A 37 -5.10 2.17 -46.12
N GLN A 38 -6.17 1.38 -46.01
CA GLN A 38 -7.06 1.38 -44.85
C GLN A 38 -6.73 0.19 -43.95
N CYS A 39 -6.27 0.45 -42.72
CA CYS A 39 -6.15 -0.62 -41.73
C CYS A 39 -7.50 -0.84 -41.03
N GLY A 40 -7.86 -2.12 -40.81
CA GLY A 40 -9.14 -2.49 -40.17
C GLY A 40 -9.24 -2.12 -38.69
N ASN A 41 -8.11 -1.79 -38.06
CA ASN A 41 -8.05 -1.31 -36.69
C ASN A 41 -7.09 -0.10 -36.63
N PRO A 42 -7.58 1.13 -36.87
CA PRO A 42 -6.76 2.35 -36.85
C PRO A 42 -6.08 2.61 -35.51
N LYS A 43 -6.67 2.14 -34.41
CA LYS A 43 -6.07 2.23 -33.08
C LYS A 43 -4.99 1.16 -32.86
N GLY A 44 -4.93 0.15 -33.71
CA GLY A 44 -4.02 -0.97 -33.60
C GLY A 44 -4.25 -1.79 -32.34
N ARG A 45 -3.31 -2.69 -32.05
CA ARG A 45 -3.28 -3.38 -30.77
C ARG A 45 -3.02 -2.36 -29.66
N PRO A 46 -3.76 -2.38 -28.54
CA PRO A 46 -3.48 -1.51 -27.41
C PRO A 46 -2.03 -1.67 -26.94
N ARG A 47 -1.41 -0.56 -26.54
CA ARG A 47 -0.02 -0.53 -26.08
C ARG A 47 0.14 -1.41 -24.84
N LYS A 48 1.20 -2.22 -24.84
CA LYS A 48 1.62 -2.94 -23.63
C LYS A 48 2.07 -1.92 -22.56
N PRO A 49 1.86 -2.21 -21.27
CA PRO A 49 2.46 -1.40 -20.21
C PRO A 49 3.97 -1.35 -20.39
N LYS A 50 4.55 -0.17 -20.17
CA LYS A 50 5.99 0.05 -20.20
C LYS A 50 6.64 -0.26 -18.86
N THR A 51 5.87 -0.14 -17.78
CA THR A 51 6.34 -0.33 -16.39
C THR A 51 5.43 -1.29 -15.63
N LEU A 52 5.95 -1.85 -14.53
CA LEU A 52 5.16 -2.68 -13.63
C LEU A 52 3.98 -1.89 -13.04
N MET A 53 4.20 -0.62 -12.68
CA MET A 53 3.15 0.25 -12.13
C MET A 53 1.99 0.41 -13.12
N GLU A 54 2.26 0.70 -14.39
CA GLU A 54 1.22 0.77 -15.43
C GLU A 54 0.49 -0.56 -15.65
N ALA A 55 1.16 -1.69 -15.41
CA ALA A 55 0.55 -3.01 -15.50
C ALA A 55 -0.41 -3.25 -14.32
N VAL A 56 0.02 -2.89 -13.11
CA VAL A 56 -0.77 -2.98 -11.88
C VAL A 56 -1.97 -2.03 -11.94
N GLU A 57 -1.80 -0.78 -12.35
CA GLU A 57 -2.89 0.19 -12.51
C GLU A 57 -3.97 -0.33 -13.45
N ARG A 58 -3.58 -0.82 -14.63
CA ARG A 58 -4.51 -1.40 -15.59
C ARG A 58 -5.21 -2.63 -15.04
N GLU A 59 -4.53 -3.43 -14.23
CA GLU A 59 -5.14 -4.61 -13.59
C GLU A 59 -6.14 -4.21 -12.51
N LEU A 60 -5.82 -3.19 -11.71
CA LEU A 60 -6.71 -2.63 -10.68
C LEU A 60 -8.00 -2.06 -11.29
N ASP A 61 -7.95 -1.52 -12.51
CA ASP A 61 -9.11 -0.98 -13.23
C ASP A 61 -10.00 -2.07 -13.87
N ARG A 62 -9.54 -3.33 -13.92
CA ARG A 62 -10.36 -4.43 -14.47
C ARG A 62 -11.50 -4.77 -13.53
N THR A 63 -12.61 -5.20 -14.11
CA THR A 63 -13.77 -5.67 -13.35
C THR A 63 -13.62 -7.12 -12.93
N ALA A 64 -14.05 -7.41 -11.72
CA ALA A 64 -14.19 -8.73 -11.14
C ALA A 64 -15.64 -8.93 -10.67
N VAL A 65 -16.12 -10.17 -10.73
CA VAL A 65 -17.42 -10.54 -10.18
C VAL A 65 -17.22 -10.91 -8.72
N VAL A 66 -17.86 -10.17 -7.82
CA VAL A 66 -17.81 -10.41 -6.37
C VAL A 66 -19.22 -10.70 -5.87
N ARG A 67 -19.34 -11.68 -4.97
CA ARG A 67 -20.59 -12.04 -4.31
C ARG A 67 -20.68 -11.34 -2.96
N GLU A 68 -21.69 -10.50 -2.77
CA GLU A 68 -21.96 -9.81 -1.51
C GLU A 68 -23.43 -9.99 -1.14
N GLY A 69 -23.72 -10.50 0.05
CA GLY A 69 -25.10 -10.67 0.53
C GLY A 69 -25.96 -11.54 -0.40
N GLY A 70 -25.37 -12.57 -1.02
CA GLY A 70 -26.07 -13.48 -1.93
C GLY A 70 -26.34 -12.92 -3.34
N ARG A 71 -25.87 -11.70 -3.66
CA ARG A 71 -25.99 -11.10 -5.00
C ARG A 71 -24.61 -10.94 -5.65
N GLU A 72 -24.54 -11.23 -6.95
CA GLU A 72 -23.34 -10.99 -7.75
C GLU A 72 -23.30 -9.53 -8.20
N LYS A 73 -22.16 -8.87 -7.95
CA LYS A 73 -21.88 -7.50 -8.41
C LYS A 73 -20.60 -7.50 -9.23
N ARG A 74 -20.59 -6.68 -10.27
CA ARG A 74 -19.38 -6.39 -11.07
C ARG A 74 -18.75 -5.12 -10.50
N LEU A 75 -17.59 -5.26 -9.89
CA LEU A 75 -16.84 -4.16 -9.29
C LEU A 75 -15.42 -4.17 -9.85
N THR A 76 -14.75 -3.02 -9.85
CA THR A 76 -13.34 -2.97 -10.20
C THR A 76 -12.49 -3.64 -9.12
N LYS A 77 -11.35 -4.22 -9.49
CA LYS A 77 -10.45 -4.84 -8.51
C LYS A 77 -9.97 -3.82 -7.47
N ARG A 78 -9.77 -2.55 -7.86
CA ARG A 78 -9.44 -1.46 -6.93
C ARG A 78 -10.51 -1.31 -5.85
N GLU A 79 -11.79 -1.20 -6.23
CA GLU A 79 -12.90 -1.08 -5.28
C GLU A 79 -12.98 -2.28 -4.34
N VAL A 80 -12.77 -3.48 -4.88
CA VAL A 80 -12.80 -4.73 -4.10
C VAL A 80 -11.69 -4.73 -3.03
N VAL A 81 -10.47 -4.35 -3.41
CA VAL A 81 -9.33 -4.25 -2.48
C VAL A 81 -9.61 -3.18 -1.42
N SER A 82 -10.12 -2.01 -1.82
CA SER A 82 -10.46 -0.94 -0.88
C SER A 82 -11.51 -1.37 0.14
N ARG A 83 -12.58 -2.05 -0.29
CA ARG A 83 -13.61 -2.58 0.62
C ARG A 83 -13.03 -3.59 1.59
N GLN A 84 -12.24 -4.55 1.11
CA GLN A 84 -11.61 -5.56 1.97
C GLN A 84 -10.64 -4.93 2.98
N LEU A 85 -9.91 -3.89 2.58
CA LEU A 85 -9.01 -3.17 3.47
C LEU A 85 -9.77 -2.49 4.61
N VAL A 86 -10.88 -1.82 4.30
CA VAL A 86 -11.76 -1.19 5.30
C VAL A 86 -12.35 -2.26 6.22
N ASP A 87 -12.91 -3.34 5.67
CA ASP A 87 -13.51 -4.43 6.46
C ASP A 87 -12.48 -5.12 7.39
N ALA A 88 -11.24 -5.30 6.93
CA ALA A 88 -10.13 -5.81 7.75
C ALA A 88 -9.75 -4.84 8.89
N SER A 89 -9.78 -3.53 8.62
CA SER A 89 -9.51 -2.50 9.62
C SER A 89 -10.63 -2.44 10.67
N CYS A 90 -11.90 -2.55 10.27
CA CYS A 90 -13.05 -2.62 11.17
C CYS A 90 -13.02 -3.87 12.06
N ARG A 91 -12.41 -4.96 11.58
CA ARG A 91 -12.15 -6.18 12.38
C ARG A 91 -10.98 -6.05 13.37
N GLY A 92 -10.28 -4.92 13.38
CA GLY A 92 -9.18 -4.65 14.33
C GLY A 92 -7.81 -5.17 13.90
N GLN A 93 -7.61 -5.51 12.62
CA GLN A 93 -6.29 -5.95 12.14
C GLN A 93 -5.34 -4.76 12.07
N LEU A 94 -4.40 -4.66 13.03
CA LEU A 94 -3.46 -3.54 13.14
C LEU A 94 -2.69 -3.24 11.84
N GLY A 95 -2.33 -4.27 11.06
CA GLY A 95 -1.66 -4.09 9.76
C GLY A 95 -2.56 -3.40 8.72
N ALA A 96 -3.82 -3.81 8.62
CA ALA A 96 -4.80 -3.19 7.74
C ALA A 96 -5.10 -1.75 8.18
N THR A 97 -5.23 -1.51 9.48
CA THR A 97 -5.45 -0.18 10.05
C THR A 97 -4.28 0.76 9.76
N ARG A 98 -3.03 0.27 9.87
CA ARG A 98 -1.83 1.05 9.48
C ARG A 98 -1.84 1.38 8.00
N LEU A 99 -2.06 0.38 7.14
CA LEU A 99 -2.12 0.58 5.69
C LEU A 99 -3.24 1.56 5.30
N LEU A 100 -4.42 1.45 5.90
CA LEU A 100 -5.55 2.35 5.70
C LEU A 100 -5.23 3.78 6.16
N ARG A 101 -4.54 3.95 7.30
CA ARG A 101 -4.06 5.26 7.76
C ARG A 101 -3.08 5.87 6.75
N ASP A 102 -2.19 5.08 6.20
CA ASP A 102 -1.19 5.54 5.24
C ASP A 102 -1.83 5.92 3.88
N PHE A 103 -2.90 5.21 3.46
CA PHE A 103 -3.75 5.63 2.33
C PHE A 103 -4.58 6.87 2.63
N GLY A 104 -5.01 7.04 3.88
CA GLY A 104 -5.76 8.18 4.39
C GLY A 104 -4.90 9.34 4.86
N GLY A 105 -3.62 9.38 4.47
CA GLY A 105 -2.61 10.40 4.80
C GLY A 105 -2.93 11.79 4.23
N GLY A 106 -4.11 12.30 4.61
CA GLY A 106 -4.77 13.43 3.98
C GLY A 106 -6.29 13.34 4.13
N VAL A 107 -6.83 12.81 5.23
CA VAL A 107 -8.01 13.48 5.77
C VAL A 107 -7.51 14.88 6.10
N MET A 108 -7.66 15.79 5.12
CA MET A 108 -8.04 17.15 5.42
C MET A 108 -9.31 17.02 6.27
N ILE A 109 -9.14 16.74 7.56
CA ILE A 109 -9.75 17.61 8.53
C ILE A 109 -9.22 18.93 8.03
N GLU A 110 -10.09 19.82 7.55
CA GLU A 110 -9.72 21.21 7.62
C GLU A 110 -9.37 21.42 9.08
N ARG A 111 -8.09 21.23 9.40
CA ARG A 111 -7.46 21.80 10.55
C ARG A 111 -7.55 23.25 10.18
N GLY A 112 -8.72 23.82 10.48
CA GLY A 112 -8.89 25.25 10.61
C GLY A 112 -7.67 25.75 11.37
N PRO A 113 -7.22 26.98 11.04
CA PRO A 113 -5.97 27.54 11.59
C PRO A 113 -5.90 27.16 13.05
N PRO A 114 -4.77 26.61 13.54
CA PRO A 114 -4.69 25.89 14.80
C PRO A 114 -5.53 26.62 15.84
N SER A 115 -6.77 26.16 16.02
CA SER A 115 -7.46 26.38 17.25
C SER A 115 -6.76 25.40 18.15
N ASP A 116 -5.57 25.82 18.61
CA ASP A 116 -5.22 25.50 19.97
C ASP A 116 -6.53 25.66 20.73
N PRO A 117 -7.06 24.62 21.40
CA PRO A 117 -8.01 24.90 22.43
C PRO A 117 -7.18 25.78 23.37
N VAL A 118 -7.29 27.10 23.20
CA VAL A 118 -7.12 28.03 24.30
C VAL A 118 -8.14 27.47 25.26
N LEU A 119 -7.63 26.64 26.16
CA LEU A 119 -8.33 26.22 27.35
C LEU A 119 -8.49 27.55 28.06
N THR A 120 -9.50 28.32 27.67
CA THR A 120 -9.87 29.53 28.38
C THR A 120 -10.23 28.98 29.74
N PRO A 121 -9.40 29.21 30.77
CA PRO A 121 -9.71 28.63 32.05
C PRO A 121 -11.09 29.18 32.43
N ALA A 122 -12.01 28.29 32.80
CA ALA A 122 -13.37 28.66 33.17
C ALA A 122 -13.40 29.63 34.36
N HIS A 123 -12.25 29.85 35.00
CA HIS A 123 -11.99 30.92 35.95
C HIS A 123 -10.78 31.75 35.49
N PRO A 124 -10.88 33.09 35.51
CA PRO A 124 -9.68 33.93 35.45
C PRO A 124 -8.81 33.60 36.67
N ILE A 125 -7.49 33.47 36.45
CA ILE A 125 -6.52 33.29 37.55
C ILE A 125 -6.74 34.44 38.54
N ASP A 126 -7.23 34.11 39.72
CA ASP A 126 -7.65 35.09 40.71
C ASP A 126 -6.50 35.43 41.68
N ALA A 127 -6.73 36.36 42.60
CA ALA A 127 -5.72 36.72 43.60
C ALA A 127 -5.38 35.54 44.54
N THR A 128 -6.28 34.58 44.68
CA THR A 128 -6.13 33.38 45.53
C THR A 128 -5.16 32.39 44.88
N ASP A 129 -5.31 32.14 43.59
CA ASP A 129 -4.42 31.31 42.79
C ASP A 129 -2.98 31.83 42.84
N HIS A 130 -2.82 33.16 42.75
CA HIS A 130 -1.51 33.79 42.90
C HIS A 130 -0.89 33.56 44.29
N GLN A 131 -1.68 33.54 45.35
CA GLN A 131 -1.18 33.24 46.71
C GLN A 131 -0.81 31.76 46.87
N ILE A 132 -1.59 30.85 46.29
CA ILE A 132 -1.29 29.41 46.29
C ILE A 132 0.01 29.15 45.53
N ILE A 133 0.17 29.74 44.34
CA ILE A 133 1.40 29.61 43.54
C ILE A 133 2.61 30.20 44.29
N ALA A 134 2.46 31.37 44.90
CA ALA A 134 3.55 32.02 45.64
C ALA A 134 3.97 31.22 46.88
N SER A 135 3.01 30.69 47.64
CA SER A 135 3.31 29.86 48.82
C SER A 135 4.00 28.54 48.43
N PHE A 136 3.60 27.92 47.33
CA PHE A 136 4.23 26.70 46.82
C PHE A 136 5.64 26.97 46.29
N ALA A 137 5.84 28.08 45.57
CA ALA A 137 7.16 28.50 45.11
C ALA A 137 8.12 28.77 46.29
N ALA A 138 7.65 29.45 47.34
CA ALA A 138 8.41 29.69 48.56
C ALA A 138 8.73 28.38 49.29
N MET A 139 7.81 27.41 49.31
CA MET A 139 8.04 26.08 49.88
C MET A 139 9.11 25.30 49.11
N ILE A 140 9.10 25.32 47.77
CA ILE A 140 10.13 24.67 46.94
C ILE A 140 11.49 25.34 47.17
N GLN A 141 11.55 26.67 47.24
CA GLN A 141 12.78 27.40 47.48
C GLN A 141 13.35 27.14 48.88
N ALA A 142 12.49 27.06 49.90
CA ALA A 142 12.89 26.67 51.25
C ALA A 142 13.36 25.20 51.33
N ARG A 143 12.74 24.30 50.53
CA ARG A 143 13.15 22.89 50.41
C ARG A 143 14.47 22.73 49.64
N ALA A 144 14.75 23.64 48.71
CA ALA A 144 16.00 23.70 47.94
C ALA A 144 17.17 24.32 48.71
N GLN A 145 16.93 24.93 49.88
CA GLN A 145 17.97 25.46 50.78
C GLN A 145 18.52 24.40 51.76
N ILE A 146 18.19 23.11 51.58
CA ILE A 146 18.95 22.02 52.20
C ILE A 146 20.20 21.78 51.33
N ASP A 147 21.32 22.32 51.81
CA ASP A 147 22.71 22.30 51.32
C ASP A 147 23.05 21.49 50.04
N PRO A 148 23.65 22.11 49.00
CA PRO A 148 24.21 21.40 47.85
C PRO A 148 25.56 20.69 48.14
N ALA A 149 25.97 20.57 49.41
CA ALA A 149 27.28 20.03 49.81
C ALA A 149 27.22 18.67 50.55
N ALA A 150 26.05 18.05 50.68
CA ALA A 150 25.91 16.70 51.24
C ALA A 150 25.57 15.66 50.16
N ALA A 151 26.49 15.48 49.22
CA ALA A 151 26.63 14.18 48.60
C ALA A 151 27.39 13.30 49.61
N PRO A 152 26.79 12.24 50.21
CA PRO A 152 27.61 11.24 50.86
C PRO A 152 28.33 10.48 49.75
N ASN A 153 29.64 10.64 49.74
CA ASN A 153 30.58 9.84 48.97
C ASN A 153 30.22 8.35 49.09
N ALA A 154 30.03 7.69 47.96
CA ALA A 154 30.17 6.25 47.85
C ALA A 154 31.06 5.98 46.63
N SER A 155 32.37 6.16 46.82
CA SER A 155 33.39 5.64 45.91
C SER A 155 34.38 4.80 46.68
N ALA A 156 34.52 3.54 46.24
CA ALA A 156 35.67 2.63 46.45
C ALA A 156 35.90 2.14 47.90
N ALA A 157 36.30 0.90 48.20
CA ALA A 157 36.64 -0.32 47.48
C ALA A 157 36.65 -1.47 48.53
N ASP A 158 37.19 -2.64 48.17
CA ASP A 158 37.47 -3.84 48.98
C ASP A 158 36.31 -4.87 48.97
N ASP A 159 36.42 -6.15 48.59
CA ASP A 159 37.54 -7.04 48.28
C ASP A 159 37.03 -8.22 47.43
N ASP A 160 37.89 -8.79 46.59
CA ASP A 160 37.71 -10.10 45.94
C ASP A 160 37.63 -11.25 46.97
N ALA A 161 36.61 -12.11 46.90
CA ALA A 161 36.74 -13.56 47.21
C ALA A 161 35.44 -14.38 46.94
N ASP A 162 35.66 -15.52 46.29
CA ASP A 162 34.91 -16.79 46.38
C ASP A 162 33.54 -16.98 45.68
N ALA A 163 33.64 -17.42 44.43
CA ALA A 163 33.25 -18.76 43.93
C ALA A 163 31.93 -19.44 44.40
N LEU A 164 31.17 -19.89 43.38
CA LEU A 164 30.35 -21.13 43.22
C LEU A 164 28.81 -21.01 43.10
N GLY A 165 28.29 -21.55 41.99
CA GLY A 165 26.92 -22.08 41.76
C GLY A 165 25.88 -21.03 41.34
N GLU A 166 24.95 -21.21 40.40
CA GLU A 166 24.40 -22.39 39.74
C GLU A 166 23.47 -21.90 38.60
N ALA A 167 23.39 -22.68 37.52
CA ALA A 167 22.28 -22.86 36.58
C ALA A 167 21.56 -21.65 35.93
N GLY A 168 21.90 -21.38 34.67
CA GLY A 168 21.03 -20.68 33.72
C GLY A 168 19.82 -21.55 33.29
N PRO A 169 18.63 -20.98 33.05
CA PRO A 169 17.47 -21.73 32.62
C PRO A 169 17.62 -22.22 31.16
N PRO A 170 17.22 -23.47 30.84
CA PRO A 170 17.46 -24.07 29.53
C PRO A 170 16.55 -23.47 28.44
N GLN A 171 17.16 -23.10 27.32
CA GLN A 171 16.45 -22.85 26.07
C GLN A 171 15.86 -24.16 25.55
N GLN A 172 14.53 -24.25 25.46
CA GLN A 172 13.86 -25.37 24.81
C GLN A 172 13.93 -25.18 23.30
N GLY A 173 14.77 -26.00 22.66
CA GLY A 173 14.79 -26.16 21.21
C GLY A 173 13.58 -26.94 20.73
N PHE A 174 12.84 -26.40 19.76
CA PHE A 174 11.86 -27.16 18.99
C PHE A 174 12.59 -27.94 17.90
N ALA A 175 12.64 -29.26 18.10
CA ALA A 175 13.15 -30.24 17.16
C ALA A 175 12.30 -30.28 15.87
N ALA A 176 13.00 -30.46 14.76
CA ALA A 176 12.40 -30.80 13.48
C ALA A 176 12.07 -32.31 13.40
N SER A 177 11.12 -32.61 12.51
CA SER A 177 10.89 -33.90 11.82
C SER A 177 9.85 -34.84 12.41
N LEU A 178 8.76 -35.04 11.66
CA LEU A 178 8.43 -36.33 11.02
C LEU A 178 7.34 -36.12 9.93
N PRO A 179 7.46 -36.74 8.74
CA PRO A 179 6.47 -36.65 7.66
C PRO A 179 5.27 -37.60 7.85
N PRO A 180 4.11 -37.33 7.21
CA PRO A 180 2.91 -38.15 7.37
C PRO A 180 2.98 -39.47 6.58
N PRO A 181 2.33 -40.54 7.05
CA PRO A 181 2.33 -41.82 6.37
C PRO A 181 1.38 -41.82 5.15
N ALA A 182 1.80 -42.52 4.10
CA ALA A 182 1.01 -42.82 2.92
C ALA A 182 0.31 -44.19 3.03
N CYS A 183 -0.81 -44.28 2.28
CA CYS A 183 -1.54 -45.46 1.79
C CYS A 183 -2.70 -46.01 2.63
N HIS A 184 -3.91 -45.94 2.07
CA HIS A 184 -4.55 -47.09 1.41
C HIS A 184 -5.33 -46.65 0.17
#